data_AF-A0A2E0BGF6-F1
#
_entry.id   AF-A0A2E0BGF6-F1
#
_cell.length_a   1.000
_cell.length_b   1.000
_cell.length_c   1.000
_cell.angle_alpha   90.00
_cell.angle_beta   90.00
_cell.angle_gamma   90.00
#
_symmetry.space_group_name_H-M   'P 1'
#
loop_
_entity.id
_entity.type
_entity.pdbx_description
1 polymer ?
#
loop_
_entity_poly.entity_id
_entity_poly.type
_entity_poly.pdbx_seq_one_letter_code
_entity_poly.pdbx_strand_id
1 'polypeptide(L)'
;MNEYILKVKDYEGEVLELKTFANNIMEVIDNMVALHTIEAIETVTRVSDKYLWNIDRSLTPLKEIKKEMDNAGLTITFFEGDENETNNNH
;
A
#
# COMPACT_ATOMS: atom_id res chain seq x y z
N MET A 1 5.91 6.99 12.49
CA MET A 1 4.69 6.66 11.75
C MET A 1 3.69 7.80 11.85
N ASN A 2 3.15 8.26 10.72
CA ASN A 2 2.20 9.37 10.60
C ASN A 2 0.79 8.83 10.32
N GLU A 3 -0.23 9.56 10.74
CA GLU A 3 -1.63 9.25 10.44
C GLU A 3 -2.08 9.93 9.14
N TYR A 4 -2.81 9.17 8.32
CA TYR A 4 -3.38 9.62 7.05
C TYR A 4 -4.86 9.28 6.98
N ILE A 5 -5.63 10.20 6.37
CA ILE A 5 -7.03 10.00 6.00
C ILE A 5 -7.11 10.02 4.47
N LEU A 6 -7.71 9.01 3.87
CA LEU A 6 -7.88 8.87 2.43
C LEU A 6 -9.35 8.91 2.07
N LYS A 7 -9.65 9.53 0.93
CA LYS A 7 -10.89 9.28 0.20
C LYS A 7 -10.57 8.39 -0.99
N VAL A 8 -11.18 7.22 -1.00
CA VAL A 8 -10.95 6.19 -2.01
C VAL A 8 -12.27 5.81 -2.64
N LYS A 9 -12.20 5.36 -3.89
CA LYS A 9 -13.37 4.86 -4.62
C LYS A 9 -13.18 3.37 -4.85
N ASP A 10 -14.21 2.57 -4.60
CA ASP A 10 -14.20 1.15 -4.92
C ASP A 10 -14.66 0.86 -6.36
N TYR A 11 -14.66 -0.42 -6.75
CA TYR A 11 -15.10 -0.83 -8.08
C TYR A 11 -16.63 -0.80 -8.28
N GLU A 12 -17.42 -0.64 -7.21
CA GLU A 12 -18.88 -0.45 -7.27
C GLU A 12 -19.25 1.03 -7.47
N GLY A 13 -18.28 1.93 -7.28
CA GLY A 13 -18.43 3.37 -7.43
C GLY A 13 -18.65 4.11 -6.13
N GLU A 14 -18.64 3.42 -4.99
CA GLU A 14 -18.79 4.04 -3.69
C GLU A 14 -17.51 4.75 -3.25
N VAL A 15 -17.67 5.94 -2.66
CA VAL A 15 -16.57 6.70 -2.07
C VAL A 15 -16.52 6.40 -0.58
N LEU A 16 -15.38 5.87 -0.15
CA LEU A 16 -15.11 5.45 1.22
C LEU A 16 -14.03 6.36 1.82
N GLU A 17 -14.16 6.64 3.11
CA GLU A 17 -13.12 7.31 3.87
C GLU A 17 -12.36 6.29 4.71
N LEU A 18 -11.04 6.18 4.49
CA LEU A 18 -10.16 5.24 5.18
C LEU A 18 -9.14 5.98 6.02
N LYS A 19 -8.83 5.43 7.20
CA LYS A 19 -7.73 5.89 8.04
C LYS A 19 -6.60 4.87 8.02
N THR A 20 -5.37 5.33 7.86
CA THR A 20 -4.17 4.46 7.88
C THR A 20 -2.98 5.16 8.54
N PHE A 21 -1.98 4.37 8.90
CA PHE A 21 -0.74 4.84 9.47
C PHE A 21 0.45 4.35 8.64
N ALA A 22 1.34 5.26 8.26
CA ALA A 22 2.49 4.97 7.40
C ALA A 22 3.63 5.95 7.68
N ASN A 23 4.86 5.66 7.26
CA ASN A 23 5.99 6.59 7.45
C ASN A 23 5.96 7.74 6.45
N ASN A 24 5.47 7.48 5.23
CA ASN A 24 5.40 8.45 4.15
C ASN A 24 4.20 8.15 3.24
N ILE A 25 3.91 9.07 2.30
CA ILE A 25 2.78 8.90 1.36
C ILE A 25 2.97 7.73 0.39
N MET A 26 4.20 7.38 0.01
CA MET A 26 4.43 6.26 -0.91
C MET A 26 3.92 4.95 -0.31
N GLU A 27 4.25 4.68 0.95
CA GLU A 27 3.74 3.52 1.69
C GLU A 27 2.20 3.51 1.77
N VAL A 28 1.56 4.69 1.88
CA VAL A 28 0.10 4.79 1.85
C VAL A 28 -0.45 4.31 0.51
N ILE A 29 0.14 4.77 -0.61
CA ILE A 29 -0.28 4.38 -1.96
C ILE A 29 -0.02 2.88 -2.19
N ASP A 30 1.15 2.38 -1.82
CA ASP A 30 1.50 0.96 -1.96
C ASP A 30 0.52 0.05 -1.22
N ASN A 31 0.12 0.44 -0.01
CA ASN A 31 -0.92 -0.25 0.77
C ASN A 31 -2.26 -0.25 0.04
N MET A 32 -2.68 0.88 -0.54
CA MET A 32 -3.95 0.94 -1.28
C MET A 32 -3.91 0.13 -2.59
N VAL A 33 -2.77 0.10 -3.29
CA VAL A 33 -2.56 -0.73 -4.48
C VAL A 33 -2.68 -2.22 -4.12
N ALA A 34 -2.23 -2.62 -2.93
CA ALA A 34 -2.38 -3.99 -2.44
C ALA A 34 -3.84 -4.39 -2.13
N LEU A 35 -4.74 -3.42 -1.89
CA LEU A 35 -6.14 -3.71 -1.60
C LEU A 35 -6.93 -3.93 -2.90
N HIS A 36 -7.37 -5.16 -3.13
CA HIS A 36 -8.11 -5.52 -4.35
C HIS A 36 -9.46 -4.81 -4.51
N THR A 37 -10.06 -4.31 -3.42
CA THR A 37 -11.38 -3.67 -3.44
C THR A 37 -11.36 -2.21 -3.89
N ILE A 38 -10.19 -1.55 -3.85
CA ILE A 38 -10.09 -0.10 -4.13
C ILE A 38 -9.79 0.15 -5.62
N GLU A 39 -10.65 0.87 -6.33
CA GLU A 39 -10.43 1.26 -7.72
C GLU A 39 -9.48 2.47 -7.85
N ALA A 40 -9.68 3.49 -7.02
CA ALA A 40 -9.01 4.78 -7.17
C ALA A 40 -8.78 5.49 -5.82
N ILE A 41 -7.85 6.44 -5.81
CA ILE A 41 -7.65 7.37 -4.70
C ILE A 41 -8.00 8.77 -5.19
N GLU A 42 -8.95 9.40 -4.52
CA GLU A 42 -9.29 10.80 -4.76
C GLU A 42 -8.31 11.70 -4.01
N THR A 43 -8.23 11.54 -2.69
CA THR A 43 -7.39 12.38 -1.84
C THR A 43 -6.67 11.61 -0.74
N VAL A 44 -5.54 12.17 -0.31
CA VAL A 44 -4.79 11.74 0.86
C VAL A 44 -4.51 12.96 1.73
N THR A 45 -4.81 12.90 3.02
CA THR A 45 -4.56 13.98 3.98
C THR A 45 -3.65 13.49 5.08
N ARG A 46 -2.49 14.11 5.28
CA ARG A 46 -1.63 13.86 6.45
C ARG A 46 -2.18 14.64 7.64
N VAL A 47 -2.46 13.94 8.74
CA VAL A 47 -3.19 14.53 9.87
C VAL A 47 -2.33 15.53 10.66
N SER A 48 -1.02 15.31 10.73
CA SER A 48 -0.09 16.09 11.56
C SER A 48 0.06 17.55 11.12
N ASP A 49 0.08 17.81 9.81
CA ASP A 49 0.25 19.15 9.24
C ASP A 49 -0.90 19.55 8.31
N LYS A 50 -1.94 18.71 8.23
CA LYS A 50 -3.12 18.91 7.37
C LYS A 50 -2.78 19.06 5.89
N TYR A 51 -1.62 18.56 5.46
CA TYR A 51 -1.25 18.60 4.06
C TYR A 51 -2.16 17.66 3.26
N LEU A 52 -2.74 18.18 2.17
CA LEU A 52 -3.67 17.47 1.29
C LEU A 52 -3.00 17.22 -0.07
N TRP A 53 -2.96 15.96 -0.48
CA TRP A 53 -2.67 15.56 -1.84
C TRP A 53 -3.99 15.26 -2.56
N ASN A 54 -4.22 15.94 -3.68
CA ASN A 54 -5.30 15.61 -4.62
C ASN A 54 -4.72 14.73 -5.72
N ILE A 55 -5.08 13.45 -5.71
CA ILE A 55 -4.55 12.46 -6.65
C ILE A 55 -5.52 12.33 -7.81
N ASP A 56 -6.79 12.02 -7.53
CA ASP A 56 -7.85 11.80 -8.52
C ASP A 56 -7.37 10.88 -9.68
N ARG A 57 -6.81 9.72 -9.33
CA ARG A 57 -6.31 8.71 -10.28
C ARG A 57 -6.76 7.31 -9.91
N SER A 58 -7.03 6.52 -10.94
CA SER A 58 -7.20 5.07 -10.84
C SER A 58 -5.91 4.38 -10.42
N LEU A 59 -6.01 3.38 -9.55
CA LEU A 59 -4.92 2.50 -9.16
C LEU A 59 -4.74 1.31 -10.11
N THR A 60 -5.64 1.11 -11.07
CA THR A 60 -5.60 -0.03 -12.00
C THR A 60 -4.25 -0.20 -12.69
N PRO A 61 -3.60 0.85 -13.25
CA PRO A 61 -2.30 0.69 -13.88
C PRO A 61 -1.21 0.19 -12.91
N LEU A 62 -1.22 0.67 -11.67
CA LEU A 62 -0.26 0.24 -10.64
C LEU A 62 -0.50 -1.20 -10.20
N LYS A 63 -1.78 -1.61 -10.13
CA LYS A 63 -2.18 -2.98 -9.82
C LYS A 63 -1.79 -3.96 -10.92
N GLU A 64 -1.92 -3.56 -12.18
CA GLU A 64 -1.50 -4.36 -13.34
C GLU A 64 0.01 -4.58 -13.31
N ILE A 65 0.80 -3.53 -13.11
CA ILE A 65 2.26 -3.63 -12.97
C ILE A 65 2.63 -4.54 -11.80
N LYS A 66 1.98 -4.39 -10.65
CA LYS A 66 2.22 -5.26 -9.48
C LYS A 66 1.94 -6.72 -9.80
N LYS A 67 0.84 -7.01 -10.51
CA LYS A 67 0.48 -8.36 -10.95
C LYS A 67 1.51 -8.93 -11.94
N GLU A 68 2.02 -8.12 -12.86
CA GLU A 68 3.10 -8.53 -13.78
C GLU A 68 4.38 -8.86 -13.03
N MET A 69 4.75 -8.05 -12.04
CA MET A 69 5.90 -8.32 -11.15
C MET A 69 5.72 -9.62 -10.36
N ASP A 70 4.53 -9.85 -9.80
CA ASP A 70 4.19 -11.09 -9.09
C ASP A 70 4.30 -12.32 -10.01
N ASN A 71 3.75 -12.24 -11.23
CA ASN A 71 3.83 -13.32 -12.22
C ASN A 71 5.26 -13.60 -12.70
N ALA A 72 6.10 -12.56 -12.75
CA ALA A 72 7.52 -12.68 -13.09
C ALA A 72 8.38 -13.17 -11.92
N GLY A 73 7.80 -13.38 -10.73
CA GLY A 73 8.53 -13.77 -9.52
C GLY A 73 9.46 -12.69 -8.99
N LEU A 74 9.18 -11.41 -9.30
CA LEU A 74 10.00 -10.26 -8.90
C LEU A 74 9.62 -9.71 -7.52
N THR A 75 8.62 -10.30 -6.88
CA THR A 75 8.15 -9.89 -5.55
C THR A 75 9.16 -10.37 -4.53
N ILE A 76 10.07 -9.49 -4.13
CA ILE A 76 11.03 -9.74 -3.08
C ILE A 76 10.27 -9.80 -1.76
N THR A 77 9.93 -11.02 -1.32
CA THR A 77 9.59 -11.30 0.06
C THR A 77 10.91 -11.43 0.80
N PHE A 78 11.29 -10.40 1.57
CA PHE A 78 12.32 -10.58 2.58
C PHE A 78 11.77 -11.56 3.61
N PHE A 79 12.11 -12.83 3.48
CA PHE A 79 12.02 -13.76 4.60
C PHE A 79 13.00 -13.22 5.63
N GLU A 80 12.49 -12.64 6.72
CA GLU A 80 13.27 -12.56 7.95
C GLU A 80 13.61 -14.01 8.30
N GLY A 81 14.86 -14.39 8.03
CA GLY A 81 15.36 -15.69 8.41
C GLY A 81 15.24 -15.80 9.92
N ASP A 82 14.57 -16.84 10.41
CA ASP A 82 14.77 -17.29 11.77
C ASP A 82 16.26 -17.60 11.92
N GLU A 83 16.98 -16.73 12.61
CA GLU A 83 18.29 -17.03 13.19
C GLU A 83 18.09 -18.14 14.22
N ASN A 84 18.10 -19.39 13.78
CA ASN A 84 18.38 -20.50 14.67
C ASN A 84 19.80 -21.00 14.39
N GLU A 85 20.74 -20.35 15.08
CA GLU A 85 21.97 -21.00 15.51
C GLU A 85 21.65 -22.36 16.14
N THR A 86 22.03 -23.44 15.49
CA THR A 86 22.46 -24.65 16.21
C THR A 86 23.69 -25.22 15.52
N ASN A 87 24.83 -24.68 15.93
CA ASN A 87 26.05 -25.47 16.07
C ASN A 87 25.71 -26.78 16.79
N ASN A 88 25.97 -27.92 16.17
CA ASN A 88 26.30 -29.13 16.89
C ASN A 88 27.26 -29.98 16.06
N ASN A 89 28.54 -29.81 16.37
CA ASN A 89 29.54 -30.86 16.24
C ASN A 89 29.02 -32.15 16.89
N HIS A 90 29.01 -33.26 16.16
CA HIS A 90 29.52 -34.56 16.61
C HIS A 90 29.79 -35.46 15.40
#